data_AF-A0A127SQ32-F1
#
_entry.id   AF-A0A127SQ32-F1
#
_cell.length_a   1.000
_cell.length_b   1.000
_cell.length_c   1.000
_cell.angle_alpha   90.00
_cell.angle_beta   90.00
_cell.angle_gamma   90.00
#
_symmetry.space_group_name_H-M   'P 1'
#
loop_
_entity.id
_entity.type
_entity.pdbx_description
1 polymer ?
#
loop_
_entity_poly.entity_id
_entity_poly.type
_entity_poly.pdbx_seq_one_letter_code
_entity_poly.pdbx_strand_id
1 'polypeptide(L)'
;MDIHRGRSGYAMSNTLQSVHPELISEWSDKNLPLTPDKITFGSNKRVWWKGSCGHEWQASVKARSSGEKCPICSGARVVEGINDLATLKPQLAQEWSEKNELKPTEVSVASHKKIIWKCKYGHEWTASIKSRTVNGTGCPFCSHNKVLAGFNDLASQYPEVAAEWSDRNLPLQPTMVTAFANSKAWWKCKDCGNEWYTLISTRSGGSKCPYCSGYTLLKGFNDLETTHPHIAAEWSEKNYPLNPCDVNAKSRRN
;
A
#
# COMPACT_ATOMS: atom_id res chain seq x y z
N MET A 1 0.60 -4.62 80.52
CA MET A 1 0.67 -3.55 79.51
C MET A 1 0.74 -4.23 78.16
N ASP A 2 -0.41 -4.57 77.58
CA ASP A 2 -0.47 -5.24 76.28
C ASP A 2 -0.90 -4.25 75.20
N ILE A 3 0.05 -3.96 74.32
CA ILE A 3 -0.07 -2.98 73.23
C ILE A 3 -0.93 -3.61 72.12
N HIS A 4 -2.13 -3.07 71.92
CA HIS A 4 -2.93 -3.30 70.72
C HIS A 4 -2.20 -2.75 69.48
N ARG A 5 -1.77 -3.64 68.58
CA ARG A 5 -1.44 -3.28 67.19
C ARG A 5 -2.65 -3.53 66.30
N GLY A 6 -3.39 -2.46 66.03
CA GLY A 6 -4.40 -2.45 64.96
C GLY A 6 -3.74 -2.62 63.60
N ARG A 7 -4.14 -3.65 62.85
CA ARG A 7 -3.88 -3.76 61.42
C ARG A 7 -5.00 -3.04 60.67
N SER A 8 -4.73 -1.83 60.22
CA SER A 8 -5.52 -1.14 59.20
C SER A 8 -5.31 -1.85 57.86
N GLY A 9 -6.26 -2.71 57.48
CA GLY A 9 -6.31 -3.33 56.16
C GLY A 9 -7.25 -2.52 55.27
N TYR A 10 -6.70 -1.65 54.43
CA TYR A 10 -7.45 -1.10 53.29
C TYR A 10 -7.76 -2.27 52.34
N ALA A 11 -8.99 -2.79 52.40
CA ALA A 11 -9.48 -3.73 51.40
C ALA A 11 -9.60 -2.99 50.07
N MET A 12 -8.68 -3.24 49.15
CA MET A 12 -8.82 -2.83 47.75
C MET A 12 -10.15 -3.37 47.23
N SER A 13 -11.08 -2.47 46.94
CA SER A 13 -12.41 -2.85 46.44
C SER A 13 -12.26 -3.58 45.11
N ASN A 14 -12.78 -4.81 45.03
CA ASN A 14 -12.74 -5.66 43.85
C ASN A 14 -14.00 -5.51 42.96
N THR A 15 -14.75 -4.43 43.18
CA THR A 15 -16.00 -4.15 42.47
C THR A 15 -15.73 -3.73 41.04
N LEU A 16 -16.72 -3.91 40.16
CA LEU A 16 -16.64 -3.43 38.78
C LEU A 16 -16.41 -1.91 38.76
N GLN A 17 -17.09 -1.16 39.62
CA GLN A 17 -16.95 0.30 39.68
C GLN A 17 -15.57 0.78 40.12
N SER A 18 -14.93 0.09 41.05
CA SER A 18 -13.60 0.48 41.52
C SER A 18 -12.48 0.09 40.55
N VAL A 19 -12.60 -1.07 39.89
CA VAL A 19 -11.53 -1.60 39.03
C VAL A 19 -11.67 -1.15 37.58
N HIS A 20 -12.90 -0.99 37.09
CA HIS A 20 -13.22 -0.59 35.72
C HIS A 20 -14.25 0.55 35.66
N PRO A 21 -13.91 1.76 36.16
CA PRO A 21 -14.83 2.90 36.14
C PRO A 21 -15.26 3.31 34.71
N GLU A 22 -14.48 2.98 33.68
CA GLU A 22 -14.81 3.22 32.28
C GLU A 22 -16.06 2.44 31.82
N LEU A 23 -16.28 1.24 32.38
CA LEU A 23 -17.39 0.36 32.01
C LEU A 23 -18.74 0.81 32.59
N ILE A 24 -18.73 1.77 33.52
CA ILE A 24 -19.95 2.29 34.17
C ILE A 24 -20.81 3.08 33.19
N SER A 25 -20.16 3.80 32.27
CA SER A 25 -20.84 4.50 31.18
C SER A 25 -21.59 3.55 30.23
N GLU A 26 -21.21 2.27 30.22
CA GLU A 26 -21.84 1.23 29.42
C GLU A 26 -22.84 0.39 30.22
N TRP A 27 -23.06 0.64 31.51
CA TRP A 27 -24.00 -0.12 32.32
C TRP A 27 -25.45 0.29 32.00
N SER A 28 -26.30 -0.66 31.64
CA SER A 28 -27.71 -0.37 31.33
C SER A 28 -28.57 -0.28 32.61
N ASP A 29 -29.55 0.62 32.59
CA ASP A 29 -30.58 0.75 33.63
C ASP A 29 -31.44 -0.53 33.76
N LYS A 30 -31.45 -1.41 32.74
CA LYS A 30 -32.12 -2.72 32.78
C LYS A 30 -31.57 -3.68 33.83
N ASN A 31 -30.43 -3.35 34.44
CA ASN A 31 -29.84 -4.15 35.50
C ASN A 31 -30.41 -3.84 36.89
N LEU A 32 -31.18 -2.76 37.05
CA LEU A 32 -31.74 -2.39 38.35
C LEU A 32 -32.53 -3.56 38.97
N PRO A 33 -32.37 -3.81 40.29
CA PRO A 33 -31.65 -3.00 41.28
C PRO A 33 -30.14 -3.30 41.42
N LEU A 34 -29.54 -4.10 40.54
CA LEU A 34 -28.11 -4.41 40.57
C LEU A 34 -27.29 -3.24 40.01
N THR A 35 -26.38 -2.73 40.83
CA THR A 35 -25.49 -1.62 40.49
C THR A 35 -24.02 -2.06 40.43
N PRO A 36 -23.15 -1.36 39.69
CA PRO A 36 -21.75 -1.75 39.50
C PRO A 36 -20.88 -1.82 40.77
N ASP A 37 -21.23 -1.11 41.83
CA ASP A 37 -20.60 -1.20 43.17
C ASP A 37 -20.96 -2.50 43.91
N LYS A 38 -21.98 -3.23 43.46
CA LYS A 38 -22.49 -4.46 44.09
C LYS A 38 -22.08 -5.74 43.38
N ILE A 39 -21.17 -5.67 42.40
CA ILE A 39 -20.71 -6.82 41.63
C ILE A 39 -19.21 -6.73 41.36
N THR A 40 -18.51 -7.86 41.39
CA THR A 40 -17.06 -7.92 41.12
C THR A 40 -16.78 -7.95 39.63
N PHE A 41 -15.64 -7.41 39.21
CA PHE A 41 -15.25 -7.39 37.79
C PHE A 41 -15.05 -8.80 37.21
N GLY A 42 -14.75 -9.80 38.05
CA GLY A 42 -14.59 -11.20 37.65
C GLY A 42 -15.88 -12.02 37.56
N SER A 43 -17.05 -11.41 37.75
CA SER A 43 -18.33 -12.13 37.82
C SER A 43 -18.76 -12.72 36.47
N ASN A 44 -19.20 -13.98 36.47
CA ASN A 44 -19.79 -14.62 35.28
C ASN A 44 -21.26 -14.21 35.03
N LYS A 45 -21.87 -13.38 35.89
CA LYS A 45 -23.26 -12.95 35.73
C LYS A 45 -23.41 -12.14 34.44
N ARG A 46 -24.35 -12.56 33.59
CA ARG A 46 -24.74 -11.82 32.38
C ARG A 46 -25.63 -10.66 32.79
N VAL A 47 -25.25 -9.47 32.34
CA VAL A 47 -25.95 -8.20 32.61
C VAL A 47 -26.10 -7.45 31.29
N TRP A 48 -26.98 -6.46 31.27
CA TRP A 48 -27.22 -5.61 30.11
C TRP A 48 -26.18 -4.48 30.05
N TRP A 49 -25.57 -4.33 28.87
CA TRP A 49 -24.64 -3.26 28.54
C TRP A 49 -25.24 -2.40 27.44
N LYS A 50 -24.88 -1.12 27.41
CA LYS A 50 -25.34 -0.14 26.43
C LYS A 50 -24.14 0.48 25.72
N GLY A 51 -24.15 0.40 24.39
CA GLY A 51 -23.00 0.76 23.58
C GLY A 51 -23.05 2.23 23.25
N SER A 52 -21.93 2.77 22.76
CA SER A 52 -21.90 4.14 22.22
C SER A 52 -22.86 4.34 21.04
N CYS A 53 -23.19 3.27 20.31
CA CYS A 53 -24.23 3.28 19.27
C CYS A 53 -25.67 3.17 19.81
N GLY A 54 -25.88 3.18 21.12
CA GLY A 54 -27.18 3.02 21.76
C GLY A 54 -27.69 1.57 21.84
N HIS A 55 -27.07 0.62 21.14
CA HIS A 55 -27.42 -0.79 21.19
C HIS A 55 -27.20 -1.38 22.59
N GLU A 56 -28.21 -2.07 23.10
CA GLU A 56 -28.13 -2.80 24.36
C GLU A 56 -27.91 -4.30 24.11
N TRP A 57 -26.95 -4.90 24.79
CA TRP A 57 -26.65 -6.34 24.66
C TRP A 57 -26.31 -6.98 25.99
N GLN A 58 -26.40 -8.30 26.06
CA GLN A 58 -26.02 -9.06 27.24
C GLN A 58 -24.62 -9.67 27.10
N ALA A 59 -23.79 -9.46 28.11
CA ALA A 59 -22.49 -10.10 28.26
C ALA A 59 -22.19 -10.30 29.76
N SER A 60 -21.30 -11.23 30.10
CA SER A 60 -20.86 -11.37 31.49
C SER A 60 -19.96 -10.21 31.90
N VAL A 61 -19.99 -9.85 33.19
CA VAL A 61 -19.08 -8.82 33.72
C VAL A 61 -17.63 -9.18 33.44
N LYS A 62 -17.24 -10.44 33.69
CA LYS A 62 -15.91 -10.96 33.39
C LYS A 62 -15.51 -10.74 31.94
N ALA A 63 -16.38 -11.03 30.98
CA ALA A 63 -16.07 -10.90 29.56
C ALA A 63 -15.93 -9.44 29.14
N ARG A 64 -16.78 -8.54 29.67
CA ARG A 64 -16.60 -7.09 29.46
C ARG A 64 -15.32 -6.55 30.09
N SER A 65 -15.02 -6.92 31.32
CA SER A 65 -13.76 -6.57 31.99
C SER A 65 -12.53 -7.12 31.24
N SER A 66 -12.70 -8.21 30.49
CA SER A 66 -11.66 -8.79 29.61
C SER A 66 -11.63 -8.17 28.20
N GLY A 67 -12.46 -7.15 27.92
CA GLY A 67 -12.41 -6.36 26.69
C GLY A 67 -13.42 -6.73 25.60
N GLU A 68 -14.39 -7.62 25.84
CA GLU A 68 -15.46 -7.91 24.86
C GLU A 68 -16.24 -6.63 24.54
N LYS A 69 -16.41 -6.23 23.28
CA LYS A 69 -17.08 -4.96 22.94
C LYS A 69 -18.52 -5.18 22.50
N CYS A 70 -19.30 -4.09 22.43
CA CYS A 70 -20.60 -4.11 21.74
C CYS A 70 -20.45 -4.76 20.35
N PRO A 71 -21.28 -5.75 19.98
CA PRO A 71 -21.14 -6.46 18.71
C PRO A 71 -21.36 -5.55 17.48
N ILE A 72 -22.13 -4.47 17.63
CA ILE A 72 -22.30 -3.46 16.59
C ILE A 72 -21.09 -2.52 16.56
N CYS A 73 -20.70 -1.92 17.69
CA CYS A 73 -19.54 -1.00 17.69
C CYS A 73 -18.23 -1.69 17.25
N SER A 74 -18.07 -2.99 17.51
CA SER A 74 -16.91 -3.77 17.07
C SER A 74 -16.97 -4.21 15.62
N GLY A 75 -18.12 -4.07 14.95
CA GLY A 75 -18.35 -4.55 13.58
C GLY A 75 -18.51 -6.06 13.46
N ALA A 76 -18.66 -6.79 14.58
CA ALA A 76 -18.97 -8.22 14.59
C ALA A 76 -20.39 -8.52 14.09
N ARG A 77 -21.32 -7.58 14.27
CA ARG A 77 -22.66 -7.56 13.70
C ARG A 77 -22.86 -6.25 12.94
N VAL A 78 -23.28 -6.34 11.68
CA VAL A 78 -23.59 -5.16 10.86
C VAL A 78 -25.07 -4.83 11.01
N VAL A 79 -25.35 -3.54 11.18
CA VAL A 79 -26.68 -2.94 11.18
C VAL A 79 -26.65 -1.72 10.27
N GLU A 80 -27.50 -1.77 9.24
CA GLU A 80 -27.68 -0.68 8.28
C GLU A 80 -28.07 0.62 8.98
N GLY A 81 -27.47 1.73 8.55
CA GLY A 81 -27.66 3.06 9.12
C GLY A 81 -26.84 3.32 10.39
N ILE A 82 -26.08 2.34 10.89
CA ILE A 82 -25.30 2.48 12.13
C ILE A 82 -23.81 2.25 11.87
N ASN A 83 -23.43 1.04 11.43
CA ASN A 83 -22.02 0.64 11.34
C ASN A 83 -21.67 -0.06 10.02
N ASP A 84 -22.57 -0.02 9.05
CA ASP A 84 -22.32 -0.49 7.70
C ASP A 84 -21.37 0.44 6.93
N LEU A 85 -20.82 -0.07 5.82
CA LEU A 85 -19.84 0.66 5.02
C LEU A 85 -20.44 1.90 4.35
N ALA A 86 -21.67 1.84 3.85
CA ALA A 86 -22.30 3.01 3.20
C ALA A 86 -22.48 4.16 4.18
N THR A 87 -22.89 3.86 5.41
CA THR A 87 -23.07 4.85 6.47
C THR A 87 -21.73 5.43 6.93
N LEU A 88 -20.73 4.58 7.20
CA LEU A 88 -19.45 5.04 7.76
C LEU A 88 -18.49 5.62 6.70
N LYS A 89 -18.62 5.21 5.43
CA LYS A 89 -17.71 5.56 4.33
C LYS A 89 -18.49 5.82 3.01
N PRO A 90 -19.36 6.83 2.95
CA PRO A 90 -20.22 7.09 1.78
C PRO A 90 -19.44 7.33 0.48
N GLN A 91 -18.25 7.94 0.55
CA GLN A 91 -17.40 8.14 -0.62
C GLN A 91 -16.84 6.83 -1.18
N LEU A 92 -16.56 5.84 -0.33
CA LEU A 92 -16.11 4.52 -0.77
C LEU A 92 -17.28 3.68 -1.27
N ALA A 93 -18.49 3.87 -0.74
CA ALA A 93 -19.68 3.20 -1.28
C ALA A 93 -19.94 3.56 -2.75
N GLN A 94 -19.53 4.75 -3.20
CA GLN A 94 -19.59 5.13 -4.63
C GLN A 94 -18.61 4.35 -5.51
N GLU A 95 -17.56 3.78 -4.92
CA GLU A 95 -16.61 2.91 -5.63
C GLU A 95 -17.05 1.44 -5.62
N TRP A 96 -18.24 1.14 -5.13
CA TRP A 96 -18.78 -0.21 -5.13
C TRP A 96 -19.21 -0.61 -6.55
N SER A 97 -18.65 -1.67 -7.11
CA SER A 97 -19.10 -2.16 -8.42
C SER A 97 -20.50 -2.77 -8.31
N GLU A 98 -21.34 -2.47 -9.29
CA GLU A 98 -22.68 -3.08 -9.48
C GLU A 98 -22.61 -4.59 -9.72
N LYS A 99 -21.43 -5.14 -10.03
CA LYS A 99 -21.22 -6.57 -10.23
C LYS A 99 -21.15 -7.38 -8.94
N ASN A 100 -21.14 -6.72 -7.79
CA ASN A 100 -21.13 -7.40 -6.49
C ASN A 100 -22.53 -7.85 -6.10
N GLU A 101 -22.63 -9.06 -5.56
CA GLU A 101 -23.88 -9.56 -4.95
C GLU A 101 -24.17 -8.89 -3.60
N LEU A 102 -23.12 -8.59 -2.83
CA LEU A 102 -23.24 -7.92 -1.52
C LEU A 102 -23.40 -6.42 -1.70
N LYS A 103 -24.25 -5.81 -0.88
CA LYS A 103 -24.42 -4.36 -0.79
C LYS A 103 -23.46 -3.74 0.23
N PRO A 104 -23.06 -2.48 0.05
CA PRO A 104 -22.32 -1.72 1.06
C PRO A 104 -22.98 -1.68 2.45
N THR A 105 -24.32 -1.79 2.51
CA THR A 105 -25.10 -1.76 3.75
C THR A 105 -25.06 -3.07 4.55
N GLU A 106 -24.52 -4.14 3.97
CA GLU A 106 -24.49 -5.48 4.56
C GLU A 106 -23.12 -5.87 5.14
N VAL A 107 -22.16 -4.95 5.10
CA VAL A 107 -20.76 -5.22 5.47
C VAL A 107 -20.19 -4.13 6.37
N SER A 108 -19.32 -4.53 7.30
CA SER A 108 -18.55 -3.58 8.11
C SER A 108 -17.31 -3.11 7.35
N VAL A 109 -16.83 -1.92 7.72
CA VAL A 109 -15.59 -1.35 7.15
C VAL A 109 -14.36 -2.21 7.40
N ALA A 110 -14.32 -3.05 8.43
CA ALA A 110 -13.16 -3.90 8.74
C ALA A 110 -13.26 -5.31 8.13
N SER A 111 -14.28 -5.58 7.30
CA SER A 111 -14.52 -6.90 6.72
C SER A 111 -13.35 -7.41 5.86
N HIS A 112 -13.06 -8.70 5.99
CA HIS A 112 -12.06 -9.39 5.17
C HIS A 112 -12.62 -9.90 3.83
N LYS A 113 -13.93 -9.77 3.59
CA LYS A 113 -14.55 -10.15 2.32
C LYS A 113 -13.92 -9.38 1.17
N LYS A 114 -13.68 -10.08 0.05
CA LYS A 114 -13.19 -9.51 -1.19
C LYS A 114 -14.36 -9.17 -2.10
N ILE A 115 -14.38 -7.94 -2.60
CA ILE A 115 -15.41 -7.43 -3.51
C ILE A 115 -14.73 -6.71 -4.67
N ILE A 116 -15.49 -6.42 -5.73
CA ILE A 116 -15.05 -5.68 -6.90
C ILE A 116 -15.24 -4.19 -6.62
N TRP A 117 -14.14 -3.45 -6.61
CA TRP A 117 -14.12 -1.99 -6.53
C TRP A 117 -14.06 -1.41 -7.94
N LYS A 118 -14.65 -0.23 -8.15
CA LYS A 118 -14.63 0.52 -9.40
C LYS A 118 -14.23 1.96 -9.11
N CYS A 119 -13.15 2.44 -9.71
CA CYS A 119 -12.70 3.83 -9.50
C CYS A 119 -13.39 4.77 -10.49
N LYS A 120 -13.19 6.08 -10.30
CA LYS A 120 -13.73 7.13 -11.17
C LYS A 120 -13.34 7.02 -12.66
N TYR A 121 -12.24 6.32 -12.97
CA TYR A 121 -11.81 6.05 -14.35
C TYR A 121 -12.43 4.77 -14.94
N GLY A 122 -13.32 4.11 -14.19
CA GLY A 122 -14.00 2.88 -14.62
C GLY A 122 -13.20 1.60 -14.42
N HIS A 123 -11.95 1.67 -13.92
CA HIS A 123 -11.18 0.46 -13.67
C HIS A 123 -11.78 -0.36 -12.54
N GLU A 124 -11.89 -1.67 -12.76
CA GLU A 124 -12.39 -2.62 -11.78
C GLU A 124 -11.26 -3.48 -11.20
N TRP A 125 -11.24 -3.66 -9.89
CA TRP A 125 -10.28 -4.55 -9.23
C TRP A 125 -10.87 -5.22 -8.00
N THR A 126 -10.44 -6.46 -7.74
CA THR A 126 -10.82 -7.19 -6.53
C THR A 126 -9.89 -6.85 -5.37
N ALA A 127 -10.45 -6.44 -4.24
CA ALA A 127 -9.71 -6.20 -3.00
C ALA A 127 -10.59 -6.49 -1.77
N SER A 128 -9.97 -6.78 -0.62
CA SER A 128 -10.72 -6.91 0.62
C SER A 128 -11.25 -5.55 1.07
N ILE A 129 -12.43 -5.53 1.69
CA ILE A 129 -13.04 -4.29 2.18
C ILE A 129 -12.08 -3.54 3.10
N LYS A 130 -11.54 -4.24 4.11
CA LYS A 130 -10.54 -3.70 5.05
C LYS A 130 -9.35 -3.04 4.36
N SER A 131 -8.84 -3.62 3.26
CA SER A 131 -7.69 -3.03 2.56
C SER A 131 -8.03 -1.66 1.95
N ARG A 132 -9.22 -1.51 1.38
CA ARG A 132 -9.68 -0.24 0.80
C ARG A 132 -10.02 0.78 1.88
N THR A 133 -10.76 0.38 2.90
CA THR A 133 -11.41 1.29 3.87
C THR A 133 -10.54 1.67 5.05
N VAL A 134 -9.71 0.74 5.54
CA VAL A 134 -8.88 0.91 6.74
C VAL A 134 -7.43 1.16 6.34
N ASN A 135 -6.88 0.34 5.44
CA ASN A 135 -5.49 0.51 5.00
C ASN A 135 -5.33 1.60 3.92
N GLY A 136 -6.44 2.09 3.35
CA GLY A 136 -6.43 3.16 2.36
C GLY A 136 -5.84 2.76 0.99
N THR A 137 -5.78 1.46 0.66
CA THR A 137 -5.32 1.05 -0.68
C THR A 137 -6.31 1.52 -1.74
N GLY A 138 -5.83 1.86 -2.93
CA GLY A 138 -6.64 2.37 -4.03
C GLY A 138 -6.64 1.48 -5.26
N CYS A 139 -7.07 2.04 -6.40
CA CYS A 139 -7.03 1.38 -7.69
C CYS A 139 -5.57 1.05 -8.08
N PRO A 140 -5.21 -0.23 -8.27
CA PRO A 140 -3.82 -0.63 -8.53
C PRO A 140 -3.31 -0.16 -9.89
N PHE A 141 -4.21 0.09 -10.85
CA PHE A 141 -3.86 0.63 -12.17
C PHE A 141 -3.51 2.12 -12.07
N CYS A 142 -4.33 2.93 -11.40
CA CYS A 142 -4.04 4.35 -11.18
C CYS A 142 -2.77 4.58 -10.36
N SER A 143 -2.42 3.66 -9.46
CA SER A 143 -1.20 3.74 -8.66
C SER A 143 0.00 3.01 -9.29
N HIS A 144 -0.09 2.57 -10.55
CA HIS A 144 0.96 1.86 -11.28
C HIS A 144 1.49 0.56 -10.63
N ASN A 145 0.72 -0.03 -9.70
CA ASN A 145 1.03 -1.31 -9.08
C ASN A 145 0.59 -2.51 -9.92
N LYS A 146 -0.30 -2.28 -10.90
CA LYS A 146 -0.68 -3.24 -11.94
C LYS A 146 -0.71 -2.55 -13.29
N VAL A 147 -0.35 -3.29 -14.33
CA VAL A 147 -0.44 -2.82 -15.72
C VAL A 147 -1.84 -3.08 -16.25
N LEU A 148 -2.37 -2.07 -16.95
CA LEU A 148 -3.58 -2.11 -17.75
C LEU A 148 -3.23 -1.56 -19.12
N ALA A 149 -3.19 -2.44 -20.12
CA ALA A 149 -2.92 -2.08 -21.50
C ALA A 149 -3.97 -1.08 -22.00
N GLY A 150 -3.52 -0.06 -22.73
CA GLY A 150 -4.33 1.07 -23.19
C GLY A 150 -4.46 2.20 -22.16
N PHE A 151 -3.94 2.05 -20.94
CA PHE A 151 -4.07 3.07 -19.89
C PHE A 151 -2.73 3.48 -19.28
N ASN A 152 -2.05 2.58 -18.57
CA ASN A 152 -0.83 2.89 -17.81
C ASN A 152 0.39 2.07 -18.25
N ASP A 153 0.27 1.35 -19.36
CA ASP A 153 1.39 0.66 -19.98
C ASP A 153 2.33 1.64 -20.70
N LEU A 154 3.57 1.19 -20.93
CA LEU A 154 4.61 1.99 -21.54
C LEU A 154 4.26 2.41 -22.96
N ALA A 155 3.62 1.54 -23.75
CA ALA A 155 3.25 1.85 -25.13
C ALA A 155 2.24 3.00 -25.20
N SER A 156 1.23 2.96 -24.34
CA SER A 156 0.15 3.96 -24.32
C SER A 156 0.61 5.29 -23.73
N GLN A 157 1.44 5.29 -22.68
CA GLN A 157 1.85 6.52 -22.00
C GLN A 157 3.11 7.17 -22.61
N TYR A 158 4.01 6.37 -23.18
CA TYR A 158 5.31 6.83 -23.69
C TYR A 158 5.63 6.17 -25.04
N PRO A 159 4.87 6.47 -26.12
CA PRO A 159 5.02 5.82 -27.42
C PRO A 159 6.42 5.96 -28.01
N GLU A 160 7.06 7.13 -27.87
CA GLU A 160 8.43 7.38 -28.34
C GLU A 160 9.47 6.52 -27.61
N VAL A 161 9.26 6.25 -26.31
CA VAL A 161 10.15 5.36 -25.53
C VAL A 161 9.88 3.91 -25.91
N ALA A 162 8.61 3.52 -26.05
CA ALA A 162 8.23 2.18 -26.49
C ALA A 162 8.75 1.83 -27.90
N ALA A 163 8.90 2.82 -28.79
CA ALA A 163 9.49 2.63 -30.11
C ALA A 163 10.97 2.21 -30.06
N GLU A 164 11.67 2.48 -28.96
CA GLU A 164 13.04 2.01 -28.72
C GLU A 164 13.08 0.62 -28.05
N TRP A 165 11.95 -0.05 -27.84
CA TRP A 165 11.95 -1.38 -27.25
C TRP A 165 12.59 -2.40 -28.21
N SER A 166 13.57 -3.16 -27.72
CA SER A 166 14.23 -4.19 -28.53
C SER A 166 13.40 -5.48 -28.59
N ASP A 167 13.44 -6.17 -29.75
CA ASP A 167 12.88 -7.51 -29.94
C ASP A 167 13.53 -8.56 -29.02
N ARG A 168 14.69 -8.27 -28.44
CA ARG A 168 15.35 -9.13 -27.44
C ARG A 168 14.58 -9.30 -26.14
N ASN A 169 13.56 -8.49 -25.92
CA ASN A 169 12.69 -8.61 -24.75
C ASN A 169 11.57 -9.65 -24.96
N LEU A 170 11.38 -10.19 -26.16
CA LEU A 170 10.31 -11.14 -26.42
C LEU A 170 10.35 -12.32 -25.44
N PRO A 171 9.20 -12.75 -24.89
CA PRO A 171 7.83 -12.33 -25.24
C PRO A 171 7.32 -11.07 -24.51
N LEU A 172 8.12 -10.40 -23.68
CA LEU A 172 7.71 -9.20 -22.96
C LEU A 172 7.58 -8.00 -23.91
N GLN A 173 6.41 -7.35 -23.87
CA GLN A 173 6.10 -6.21 -24.72
C GLN A 173 5.88 -4.92 -23.92
N PRO A 174 6.03 -3.73 -24.55
CA PRO A 174 5.78 -2.45 -23.90
C PRO A 174 4.38 -2.31 -23.29
N THR A 175 3.38 -3.01 -23.83
CA THR A 175 2.01 -3.04 -23.31
C THR A 175 1.86 -3.80 -21.99
N MET A 176 2.89 -4.52 -21.54
CA MET A 176 2.89 -5.36 -20.34
C MET A 176 3.68 -4.76 -19.17
N VAL A 177 4.23 -3.55 -19.32
CA VAL A 177 5.06 -2.89 -18.31
C VAL A 177 4.63 -1.44 -18.15
N THR A 178 4.78 -0.89 -16.94
CA THR A 178 4.65 0.55 -16.72
C THR A 178 5.98 1.26 -16.96
N ALA A 179 5.94 2.55 -17.28
CA ALA A 179 7.14 3.41 -17.35
C ALA A 179 7.95 3.50 -16.05
N PHE A 180 7.35 3.16 -14.90
CA PHE A 180 7.99 3.21 -13.58
C PHE A 180 8.58 1.88 -13.13
N ALA A 181 8.56 0.85 -13.99
CA ALA A 181 9.01 -0.48 -13.60
C ALA A 181 10.52 -0.50 -13.30
N ASN A 182 10.88 -1.14 -12.18
CA ASN A 182 12.27 -1.37 -11.77
C ASN A 182 12.86 -2.67 -12.35
N SER A 183 12.23 -3.24 -13.36
CA SER A 183 12.83 -4.29 -14.20
C SER A 183 13.70 -3.66 -15.29
N LYS A 184 14.69 -4.41 -15.76
CA LYS A 184 15.54 -4.01 -16.89
C LYS A 184 14.97 -4.57 -18.20
N ALA A 185 15.18 -3.83 -19.27
CA ALA A 185 14.83 -4.20 -20.63
C ALA A 185 15.95 -3.82 -21.60
N TRP A 186 16.00 -4.49 -22.75
CA TRP A 186 16.84 -4.12 -23.87
C TRP A 186 16.18 -3.00 -24.68
N TRP A 187 16.97 -2.00 -25.04
CA TRP A 187 16.55 -0.85 -25.84
C TRP A 187 17.37 -0.80 -27.11
N LYS A 188 16.79 -0.33 -28.21
CA LYS A 188 17.42 -0.19 -29.51
C LYS A 188 17.35 1.27 -29.95
N CYS A 189 18.51 1.85 -30.22
CA CYS A 189 18.61 3.27 -30.52
C CYS A 189 18.10 3.51 -31.94
N LYS A 190 17.17 4.45 -32.12
CA LYS A 190 16.72 4.82 -33.47
C LYS A 190 17.81 5.50 -34.30
N ASP A 191 18.74 6.21 -33.65
CA ASP A 191 19.76 7.01 -34.34
C ASP A 191 20.97 6.17 -34.76
N CYS A 192 21.45 5.26 -33.90
CA CYS A 192 22.66 4.46 -34.18
C CYS A 192 22.42 2.95 -34.31
N GLY A 193 21.19 2.48 -34.10
CA GLY A 193 20.84 1.05 -34.15
C GLY A 193 21.38 0.19 -33.02
N ASN A 194 22.33 0.70 -32.21
CA ASN A 194 22.92 -0.04 -31.10
C ASN A 194 21.91 -0.31 -29.97
N GLU A 195 22.11 -1.44 -29.31
CA GLU A 195 21.24 -1.88 -28.22
C GLU A 195 21.92 -1.79 -26.85
N TRP A 196 21.17 -1.41 -25.83
CA TRP A 196 21.68 -1.37 -24.44
C TRP A 196 20.65 -1.89 -23.45
N TYR A 197 21.13 -2.35 -22.29
CA TYR A 197 20.30 -2.97 -21.25
C TYR A 197 20.24 -2.08 -20.00
N THR A 198 19.07 -1.52 -19.69
CA THR A 198 18.89 -0.63 -18.53
C THR A 198 17.47 -0.72 -17.96
N LEU A 199 17.24 -0.10 -16.80
CA LEU A 199 15.93 -0.07 -16.13
C LEU A 199 14.89 0.67 -16.99
N ILE A 200 13.65 0.18 -16.96
CA ILE A 200 12.52 0.83 -17.62
C ILE A 200 12.27 2.22 -17.04
N SER A 201 12.33 2.35 -15.72
CA SER A 201 12.24 3.64 -15.03
C SER A 201 13.35 4.61 -15.44
N THR A 202 14.60 4.15 -15.54
CA THR A 202 15.73 4.99 -16.00
C THR A 202 15.53 5.46 -17.44
N ARG A 203 15.13 4.56 -18.34
CA ARG A 203 14.90 4.95 -19.74
C ARG A 203 13.74 5.91 -19.86
N SER A 204 12.61 5.60 -19.23
CA SER A 204 11.40 6.44 -19.27
C SER A 204 11.64 7.82 -18.63
N GLY A 205 12.55 7.90 -17.66
CA GLY A 205 13.01 9.15 -17.04
C GLY A 205 13.93 10.01 -17.92
N GLY A 206 14.24 9.58 -19.14
CA GLY A 206 14.96 10.40 -20.14
C GLY A 206 16.44 10.05 -20.35
N SER A 207 16.93 8.91 -19.86
CA SER A 207 18.30 8.48 -20.19
C SER A 207 18.46 8.27 -21.69
N LYS A 208 19.53 8.82 -22.28
CA LYS A 208 19.84 8.68 -23.71
C LYS A 208 20.58 7.36 -24.00
N CYS A 209 20.65 6.98 -25.28
CA CYS A 209 21.51 5.89 -25.74
C CYS A 209 22.96 6.13 -25.27
N PRO A 210 23.57 5.17 -24.53
CA PRO A 210 24.87 5.39 -23.90
C PRO A 210 26.01 5.50 -24.92
N TYR A 211 25.84 4.93 -26.11
CA TYR A 211 26.79 5.05 -27.22
C TYR A 211 26.73 6.45 -27.85
N CYS A 212 25.54 6.91 -28.27
CA CYS A 212 25.36 8.25 -28.82
C CYS A 212 25.76 9.36 -27.84
N SER A 213 25.50 9.16 -26.53
CA SER A 213 25.87 10.12 -25.52
C SER A 213 27.35 10.05 -25.11
N GLY A 214 28.12 9.09 -25.62
CA GLY A 214 29.54 8.89 -25.29
C GLY A 214 29.80 8.35 -23.86
N TYR A 215 28.78 7.84 -23.16
CA TYR A 215 28.98 7.21 -21.84
C TYR A 215 29.56 5.79 -21.97
N THR A 216 29.20 5.08 -23.04
CA THR A 216 29.78 3.79 -23.38
C THR A 216 30.58 3.94 -24.66
N LEU A 217 31.87 3.59 -24.59
CA LEU A 217 32.76 3.54 -25.74
C LEU A 217 32.38 2.36 -26.66
N LEU A 218 32.30 2.61 -27.95
CA LEU A 218 32.15 1.64 -29.02
C LEU A 218 33.18 1.97 -30.09
N LYS A 219 34.19 1.10 -30.21
CA LYS A 219 35.26 1.22 -31.20
C LYS A 219 34.69 1.14 -32.63
N GLY A 220 35.17 1.99 -33.52
CA GLY A 220 34.65 2.19 -34.87
C GLY A 220 33.39 3.06 -34.92
N PHE A 221 32.97 3.68 -33.82
CA PHE A 221 31.75 4.49 -33.78
C PHE A 221 31.93 5.82 -33.04
N ASN A 222 32.29 5.78 -31.75
CA ASN A 222 32.39 6.98 -30.93
C ASN A 222 33.75 7.15 -30.25
N ASP A 223 34.73 6.31 -30.59
CA ASP A 223 36.12 6.48 -30.16
C ASP A 223 36.80 7.67 -30.85
N LEU A 224 37.92 8.10 -30.29
CA LEU A 224 38.66 9.27 -30.77
C LEU A 224 39.24 9.04 -32.16
N GLU A 225 39.75 7.84 -32.45
CA GLU A 225 40.28 7.49 -33.78
C GLU A 225 39.22 7.68 -34.87
N THR A 226 38.00 7.21 -34.61
CA THR A 226 36.88 7.29 -35.55
C THR A 226 36.31 8.70 -35.67
N THR A 227 36.10 9.40 -34.55
CA THR A 227 35.39 10.68 -34.54
C THR A 227 36.28 11.89 -34.76
N HIS A 228 37.58 11.79 -34.43
CA HIS A 228 38.55 12.89 -34.49
C HIS A 228 39.91 12.39 -35.01
N PRO A 229 39.99 11.92 -36.27
CA PRO A 229 41.21 11.32 -36.81
C PRO A 229 42.42 12.25 -36.81
N HIS A 230 42.20 13.57 -36.92
CA HIS A 230 43.27 14.57 -36.82
C HIS A 230 43.86 14.64 -35.40
N ILE A 231 43.02 14.62 -34.35
CA ILE A 231 43.48 14.57 -32.95
C ILE A 231 44.13 13.22 -32.65
N ALA A 232 43.58 12.13 -33.19
CA ALA A 232 44.17 10.80 -33.03
C ALA A 232 45.57 10.70 -33.67
N ALA A 233 45.85 11.42 -34.75
CA ALA A 233 47.18 11.48 -35.37
C ALA A 233 48.22 12.21 -34.50
N GLU A 234 47.78 13.09 -33.60
CA GLU A 234 48.63 13.79 -32.62
C GLU A 234 48.88 12.96 -31.35
N TRP A 235 48.39 11.71 -31.28
CA TRP A 235 48.49 10.87 -30.09
C TRP A 235 49.93 10.45 -29.79
N SER A 236 50.41 10.78 -28.60
CA SER A 236 51.77 10.43 -28.18
C SER A 236 51.88 8.97 -27.73
N GLU A 237 52.99 8.31 -28.10
CA GLU A 237 53.37 6.99 -27.57
C GLU A 237 53.47 6.95 -26.03
N LYS A 238 53.70 8.11 -25.40
CA LYS A 238 53.73 8.24 -23.93
C LYS A 238 52.39 7.92 -23.25
N ASN A 239 51.29 7.87 -24.01
CA ASN A 239 49.97 7.52 -23.50
C ASN A 239 49.75 6.00 -23.36
N TYR A 240 50.75 5.17 -23.68
CA TYR A 240 50.69 3.71 -23.47
C TYR A 240 50.31 3.37 -22.01
N PRO A 241 49.38 2.43 -21.78
CA PRO A 241 48.85 1.45 -22.72
C PRO A 241 47.60 1.87 -23.52
N LEU A 242 47.17 3.13 -23.46
CA LEU A 242 45.96 3.60 -24.15
C LEU A 242 46.24 4.02 -25.59
N ASN A 243 45.38 3.60 -26.51
CA ASN A 243 45.34 4.05 -27.90
C ASN A 243 44.16 5.01 -28.13
N PRO A 244 44.14 5.79 -29.22
CA PRO A 244 43.01 6.65 -29.57
C PRO A 244 41.67 5.90 -29.66
N CYS A 245 41.68 4.64 -30.09
CA CYS A 245 40.47 3.82 -30.14
C CYS A 245 39.93 3.39 -28.76
N ASP A 246 40.71 3.56 -27.69
CA ASP A 246 40.38 3.12 -26.33
C ASP A 246 39.74 4.24 -25.49
N VAL A 247 39.57 5.43 -26.08
CA VAL A 247 38.97 6.60 -25.45
C VAL A 247 37.96 7.27 -26.38
N ASN A 248 37.05 8.06 -25.81
CA ASN A 248 36.21 9.00 -26.55
C ASN A 248 36.34 10.40 -25.96
N ALA A 249 35.71 11.39 -26.59
CA ALA A 249 35.74 12.79 -26.15
C ALA A 249 35.18 13.06 -24.74
N LYS A 250 34.50 12.08 -24.11
CA LYS A 250 33.98 12.17 -22.74
C LYS A 250 34.74 11.29 -21.74
N SER A 251 35.78 10.58 -22.19
CA SER A 251 36.61 9.76 -21.32
C SER A 251 37.22 10.62 -20.22
N ARG A 252 37.15 10.13 -18.98
CA ARG A 252 37.84 10.71 -17.82
C ARG A 252 39.09 9.90 -17.44
N ARG A 253 39.52 9.00 -18.33
CA ARG A 253 40.76 8.24 -18.13
C ARG A 253 41.91 9.19 -18.44
N ASN A 254 42.56 9.67 -17.38
CA ASN A 254 43.82 10.39 -17.44
C ASN A 254 44.97 9.40 -17.58
#